data_AF-I7B2C7-F1
#
_entry.id   AF-I7B2C7-F1
#
_cell.length_a   1.000
_cell.length_b   1.000
_cell.length_c   1.000
_cell.angle_alpha   90.00
_cell.angle_beta   90.00
_cell.angle_gamma   90.00
#
_symmetry.space_group_name_H-M   'P 1'
#
loop_
_entity.id
_entity.type
_entity.pdbx_description
1 polymer ?
#
loop_
_entity_poly.entity_id
_entity_poly.type
_entity_poly.pdbx_seq_one_letter_code
_entity_poly.pdbx_strand_id
1 'polypeptide(L)'
;VGDVIGKYHPHGDLAVYNTIVRMAQPFSLRYMLVDGQGNFGSIDGDSAAAMRYTEIRLAKIAHELMADLEKETVDFVDNYDGTEKIPDVMPTKIPNLLVNGSSGIAVGMATNIPPHN
;
A
#
# COMPACT_ATOMS: atom_id res chain seq x y z
N VAL A 1 0.25 -0.07 11.85
CA VAL A 1 1.59 -0.71 11.77
C VAL A 1 1.61 -2.02 12.55
N GLY A 2 1.46 -2.01 13.88
CA GLY A 2 1.53 -3.24 14.69
C GLY A 2 0.59 -4.38 14.26
N ASP A 3 -0.67 -4.09 13.91
CA ASP A 3 -1.63 -5.11 13.46
C ASP A 3 -1.21 -5.82 12.15
N VAL A 4 -0.68 -5.06 11.18
CA VAL A 4 -0.13 -5.62 9.93
C VAL A 4 1.03 -6.57 10.22
N ILE A 5 1.95 -6.16 11.11
CA ILE A 5 3.11 -6.97 11.48
C ILE A 5 2.68 -8.23 12.22
N GLY A 6 1.72 -8.10 13.14
CA GLY A 6 1.28 -9.18 14.02
C GLY A 6 0.49 -10.28 13.31
N LYS A 7 -0.19 -9.99 12.20
CA LYS A 7 -1.10 -10.95 11.54
C LYS A 7 -0.71 -11.33 10.11
N TYR A 8 -0.11 -10.41 9.36
CA TYR A 8 0.00 -10.56 7.89
C TYR A 8 1.43 -10.37 7.35
N HIS A 9 2.30 -9.61 8.03
CA HIS A 9 3.64 -9.28 7.51
C HIS A 9 4.73 -9.23 8.61
N PRO A 10 5.26 -10.39 9.07
CA PRO A 10 6.16 -10.48 10.22
C PRO A 10 7.63 -10.11 9.91
N HIS A 11 7.88 -9.01 9.18
CA HIS A 11 9.21 -8.65 8.65
C HIS A 11 9.73 -7.27 9.11
N GLY A 12 9.32 -6.83 10.30
CA GLY A 12 9.72 -5.54 10.87
C GLY A 12 8.82 -4.37 10.48
N ASP A 13 8.94 -3.27 11.21
CA ASP A 13 8.03 -2.12 11.12
C ASP A 13 8.43 -1.07 10.08
N LEU A 14 9.73 -0.91 9.84
CA LEU A 14 10.26 0.13 8.97
C LEU A 14 9.74 0.01 7.53
N ALA A 15 9.75 -1.19 6.94
CA ALA A 15 9.25 -1.41 5.59
C ALA A 15 7.75 -1.08 5.47
N VAL A 16 6.96 -1.47 6.48
CA VAL A 16 5.53 -1.18 6.56
C VAL A 16 5.30 0.33 6.64
N TYR A 17 5.99 1.02 7.55
CA TYR A 17 5.80 2.45 7.73
C TYR A 17 6.28 3.28 6.54
N ASN A 18 7.43 2.95 5.95
CA ASN A 18 7.93 3.64 4.75
C ASN A 18 6.97 3.45 3.56
N THR A 19 6.33 2.28 3.44
CA THR A 19 5.32 2.03 2.41
C THR A 19 4.08 2.90 2.62
N ILE A 20 3.59 3.00 3.88
CA ILE A 20 2.49 3.91 4.23
C ILE A 20 2.83 5.36 3.88
N VAL A 21 4.03 5.82 4.26
CA VAL A 21 4.50 7.18 4.00
C VAL A 21 4.52 7.44 2.49
N ARG A 22 5.10 6.55 1.70
CA ARG A 22 5.12 6.66 0.23
C ARG A 22 3.71 6.79 -0.36
N MET A 23 2.75 6.00 0.14
CA MET A 23 1.37 6.02 -0.37
C MET A 23 0.57 7.28 0.01
N ALA A 24 1.05 8.05 0.99
CA ALA A 24 0.46 9.31 1.45
C ALA A 24 1.13 10.56 0.84
N GLN A 25 2.16 10.39 0.01
CA GLN A 25 2.88 11.51 -0.60
C GLN A 25 2.32 11.86 -1.99
N PRO A 26 1.76 13.07 -2.19
CA PRO A 26 1.15 13.46 -3.48
C PRO A 26 2.17 13.66 -4.60
N PHE A 27 3.44 13.85 -4.26
CA PHE A 27 4.54 13.91 -5.22
C PHE A 27 5.11 12.53 -5.58
N SER A 28 4.65 11.44 -4.93
CA SER A 28 5.13 10.07 -5.18
C SER A 28 4.19 9.25 -6.06
N LEU A 29 2.88 9.42 -5.91
CA LEU A 29 1.85 8.69 -6.65
C LEU A 29 0.94 9.64 -7.43
N ARG A 30 0.50 9.21 -8.61
CA ARG A 30 -0.46 9.98 -9.42
C ARG A 30 -1.83 10.08 -8.74
N TYR A 31 -2.25 9.02 -8.06
CA TYR A 31 -3.44 8.96 -7.21
C TYR A 31 -3.11 8.30 -5.87
N MET A 32 -3.12 9.09 -4.79
CA MET A 32 -2.83 8.60 -3.43
C MET A 32 -3.91 7.63 -2.95
N LEU A 33 -3.48 6.56 -2.27
CA LEU A 33 -4.36 5.54 -1.68
C LEU A 33 -4.54 5.71 -0.17
N VAL A 34 -3.58 6.39 0.47
CA VAL A 34 -3.61 6.73 1.89
C VAL A 34 -3.83 8.22 2.03
N ASP A 35 -4.88 8.61 2.77
CA ASP A 35 -5.12 9.99 3.19
C ASP A 35 -4.48 10.20 4.56
N GLY A 36 -3.39 10.95 4.59
CA GLY A 36 -2.56 11.16 5.77
C GLY A 36 -2.66 12.57 6.35
N GLN A 37 -2.56 12.67 7.66
CA GLN A 37 -2.43 13.93 8.40
C GLN A 37 -1.16 13.92 9.26
N GLY A 38 -0.33 14.96 9.14
CA GLY A 38 0.97 15.07 9.81
C GLY A 38 2.11 15.33 8.82
N ASN A 39 3.35 15.17 9.28
CA ASN A 39 4.52 15.33 8.43
C ASN A 39 4.88 14.01 7.72
N PHE A 40 4.62 13.95 6.41
CA PHE A 40 4.95 12.82 5.52
C PHE A 40 6.18 13.08 4.64
N GLY A 41 7.03 14.04 5.01
CA GLY A 41 8.21 14.43 4.25
C GLY A 41 7.91 15.38 3.10
N SER A 42 8.95 15.78 2.39
CA SER A 42 8.90 16.82 1.35
C SER A 42 9.78 16.48 0.15
N ILE A 43 9.62 17.23 -0.95
CA ILE A 43 10.50 17.14 -2.12
C ILE A 43 11.93 17.62 -1.81
N ASP A 44 12.10 18.40 -0.75
CA ASP A 44 13.40 18.93 -0.30
C ASP A 44 14.24 17.87 0.44
N GLY A 45 13.69 16.67 0.63
CA GLY A 45 14.39 15.53 1.24
C GLY A 45 14.14 15.39 2.74
N ASP A 46 13.22 16.17 3.32
CA ASP A 46 12.84 15.99 4.72
C ASP A 46 12.19 14.63 4.93
N SER A 47 12.65 13.91 5.95
CA SER A 47 12.05 12.65 6.35
C SER A 47 10.69 12.87 7.00
N ALA A 48 9.79 11.89 6.85
CA ALA A 48 8.53 11.87 7.58
C ALA A 48 8.77 11.81 9.09
N ALA A 49 7.81 12.31 9.86
CA ALA A 49 7.81 12.14 11.31
C ALA A 49 7.69 10.66 11.71
N ALA A 50 8.01 10.32 12.95
CA ALA A 50 7.80 8.97 13.47
C ALA A 50 6.31 8.58 13.49
N MET A 51 6.00 7.28 13.34
CA MET A 51 4.64 6.75 13.21
C MET A 51 3.64 7.12 14.33
N ARG A 52 4.13 7.56 15.49
CA ARG A 52 3.32 8.04 16.62
C ARG A 52 2.82 9.50 16.46
N TYR A 53 3.28 10.20 15.43
CA TYR A 53 2.96 11.62 15.15
C TYR A 53 2.21 11.81 13.83
N THR A 54 1.80 10.73 13.19
CA THR A 54 1.06 10.75 11.92
C THR A 54 -0.24 9.99 12.07
N GLU A 55 -1.29 10.52 11.49
CA GLU A 55 -2.59 9.87 11.39
C GLU A 55 -2.86 9.51 9.93
N ILE A 56 -3.57 8.42 9.70
CA ILE A 56 -3.92 7.97 8.34
C ILE A 56 -5.32 7.38 8.31
N ARG A 57 -5.93 7.44 7.13
CA ARG A 57 -7.12 6.67 6.75
C ARG A 57 -7.07 6.31 5.27
N LEU A 58 -8.03 5.51 4.82
CA LEU A 58 -8.19 5.21 3.39
C LEU A 58 -8.64 6.46 2.63
N ALA A 59 -8.01 6.72 1.48
CA ALA A 59 -8.54 7.67 0.52
C ALA A 59 -9.79 7.09 -0.16
N LYS A 60 -10.70 7.95 -0.67
CA LYS A 60 -11.95 7.51 -1.31
C LYS A 60 -11.70 6.49 -2.44
N ILE A 61 -10.68 6.72 -3.28
CA ILE A 61 -10.33 5.83 -4.39
C ILE A 61 -9.88 4.44 -3.93
N ALA A 62 -9.31 4.31 -2.72
CA ALA A 62 -8.84 3.02 -2.21
C ALA A 62 -9.97 2.04 -1.94
N HIS A 63 -11.19 2.53 -1.66
CA HIS A 63 -12.37 1.67 -1.53
C HIS A 63 -12.73 0.95 -2.83
N GLU A 64 -12.47 1.55 -4.00
CA GLU A 64 -12.74 0.93 -5.31
C GLU A 64 -11.76 -0.22 -5.65
N LEU A 65 -10.63 -0.32 -4.94
CA LEU A 65 -9.68 -1.42 -5.11
C LEU A 65 -10.17 -2.71 -4.40
N MET A 66 -10.98 -2.58 -3.35
CA MET A 66 -11.43 -3.69 -2.49
C MET A 66 -12.96 -3.85 -2.52
N ALA A 67 -13.63 -3.23 -3.49
CA ALA A 67 -15.09 -3.24 -3.57
C ALA A 67 -15.60 -4.68 -3.76
N ASP A 68 -16.67 -5.03 -3.05
CA ASP A 68 -17.36 -6.32 -3.19
C ASP A 68 -16.50 -7.55 -2.83
N LEU A 69 -15.44 -7.36 -2.03
CA LEU A 69 -14.53 -8.44 -1.60
C LEU A 69 -15.24 -9.50 -0.74
N GLU A 70 -16.23 -9.10 0.06
CA GLU A 70 -17.01 -9.98 0.94
C GLU A 70 -17.96 -10.92 0.19
N LYS A 71 -18.11 -10.75 -1.12
CA LYS A 71 -19.04 -11.51 -1.97
C LYS A 71 -18.38 -12.70 -2.67
N GLU A 72 -17.35 -13.27 -2.05
CA GLU A 72 -16.62 -14.44 -2.57
C GLU A 72 -16.11 -14.22 -4.01
N THR A 73 -15.66 -13.00 -4.32
CA THR A 73 -15.22 -12.60 -5.67
C THR A 73 -13.82 -13.09 -6.03
N VAL A 74 -13.06 -13.57 -5.04
CA VAL A 74 -11.67 -14.01 -5.17
C VAL A 74 -11.41 -15.18 -4.22
N ASP A 75 -10.39 -15.98 -4.54
CA ASP A 75 -9.89 -17.01 -3.64
C ASP A 75 -9.12 -16.41 -2.46
N PHE A 76 -9.05 -17.16 -1.36
CA PHE A 76 -8.30 -16.79 -0.17
C PHE A 76 -7.22 -17.83 0.14
N VAL A 77 -6.05 -17.35 0.56
CA VAL A 77 -4.92 -18.15 1.03
C VAL A 77 -4.74 -17.97 2.54
N ASP A 78 -4.13 -18.95 3.18
CA ASP A 78 -3.76 -18.86 4.59
C ASP A 78 -2.64 -17.82 4.80
N ASN A 79 -2.64 -17.15 5.96
CA ASN A 79 -1.51 -16.34 6.40
C ASN A 79 -0.31 -17.21 6.85
N TYR A 80 0.76 -16.59 7.36
CA TYR A 80 2.04 -17.27 7.64
C TYR A 80 1.96 -18.38 8.71
N ASP A 81 0.98 -18.34 9.62
CA ASP A 81 0.79 -19.34 10.68
C ASP A 81 -0.51 -20.15 10.52
N GLY A 82 -1.25 -19.95 9.42
CA GLY A 82 -2.47 -20.70 9.11
C GLY A 82 -3.70 -20.32 9.94
N THR A 83 -3.68 -19.17 10.62
CA THR A 83 -4.76 -18.74 11.51
C THR A 83 -5.70 -17.68 10.89
N GLU A 84 -5.25 -16.96 9.87
CA GLU A 84 -6.01 -15.92 9.17
C GLU A 84 -6.08 -16.20 7.66
N LYS A 85 -6.98 -15.49 6.96
CA LYS A 85 -7.17 -15.58 5.50
C LYS A 85 -6.77 -14.28 4.80
N ILE A 86 -6.13 -14.39 3.63
CA ILE A 86 -5.66 -13.28 2.79
C ILE A 86 -6.23 -13.48 1.38
N PRO A 87 -6.83 -12.46 0.74
CA PRO A 87 -7.26 -12.59 -0.65
C PRO A 87 -6.07 -12.76 -1.60
N ASP A 88 -6.15 -13.69 -2.56
CA ASP A 88 -5.07 -13.95 -3.52
C ASP A 88 -4.86 -12.76 -4.48
N VAL A 89 -5.97 -12.14 -4.89
CA VAL A 89 -6.01 -10.90 -5.69
C VAL A 89 -7.08 -9.95 -5.15
N MET A 90 -7.02 -8.68 -5.55
CA MET A 90 -8.05 -7.69 -5.23
C MET A 90 -9.05 -7.54 -6.38
N PRO A 91 -10.37 -7.45 -6.12
CA PRO A 91 -11.41 -7.24 -7.13
C PRO A 91 -11.47 -5.78 -7.61
N THR A 92 -10.33 -5.24 -8.05
CA THR A 92 -10.18 -3.82 -8.39
C THR A 92 -11.02 -3.42 -9.60
N LYS A 93 -11.67 -2.25 -9.51
CA LYS A 93 -12.36 -1.62 -10.65
C LYS A 93 -11.47 -0.71 -11.50
N ILE A 94 -10.25 -0.43 -11.02
CA ILE A 94 -9.31 0.50 -11.65
C ILE A 94 -8.02 -0.27 -11.99
N PRO A 95 -7.45 -0.11 -13.20
CA PRO A 95 -6.18 -0.74 -13.57
C PRO A 95 -4.99 -0.05 -12.89
N ASN A 96 -4.86 -0.23 -11.57
CA ASN A 96 -3.93 0.52 -10.71
C ASN A 96 -2.46 0.35 -11.15
N LEU A 97 -2.09 -0.80 -11.73
CA LEU A 97 -0.75 -1.02 -12.28
C LEU A 97 -0.40 0.01 -13.37
N LEU A 98 -1.34 0.34 -14.24
CA LEU A 98 -1.13 1.33 -15.31
C LEU A 98 -1.25 2.76 -14.77
N VAL A 99 -2.22 2.98 -13.89
CA VAL A 99 -2.55 4.31 -13.36
C VAL A 99 -1.45 4.85 -12.45
N ASN A 100 -0.95 4.04 -11.51
CA ASN A 100 0.08 4.47 -10.55
C ASN A 100 1.49 3.94 -10.88
N GLY A 101 1.61 2.88 -11.68
CA GLY A 101 2.91 2.32 -12.03
C GLY A 101 3.58 1.54 -10.87
N SER A 102 4.81 1.13 -11.11
CA SER A 102 5.68 0.52 -10.11
C SER A 102 7.12 0.49 -10.61
N SER A 103 8.08 0.50 -9.69
CA SER A 103 9.49 0.30 -9.97
C SER A 103 10.05 -0.72 -9.00
N GLY A 104 10.75 -1.72 -9.51
CA GLY A 104 11.27 -2.81 -8.70
C GLY A 104 12.43 -3.53 -9.39
N ILE A 105 13.29 -4.12 -8.58
CA ILE A 105 14.42 -4.93 -9.02
C ILE A 105 14.34 -6.30 -8.35
N ALA A 106 14.54 -7.34 -9.14
CA ALA A 106 14.69 -8.72 -8.69
C ALA A 106 16.06 -9.24 -9.13
N VAL A 107 16.45 -10.42 -8.66
CA VAL A 107 17.71 -11.05 -9.10
C VAL A 107 17.63 -11.29 -10.61
N GLY A 108 18.41 -10.53 -11.38
CA GLY A 108 18.50 -10.63 -12.84
C GLY A 108 17.41 -9.91 -13.65
N MET A 109 16.45 -9.22 -13.01
CA MET A 109 15.35 -8.53 -13.68
C MET A 109 15.08 -7.15 -13.08
N ALA A 110 14.61 -6.21 -13.89
CA ALA A 110 14.18 -4.89 -13.43
C ALA A 110 12.89 -4.47 -14.15
N THR A 111 12.05 -3.70 -13.47
CA THR A 111 10.83 -3.12 -14.04
C THR A 111 10.71 -1.65 -13.66
N ASN A 112 10.14 -0.86 -14.58
CA ASN A 112 9.75 0.51 -14.34
C ASN A 112 8.55 0.87 -15.23
N ILE A 113 7.38 1.01 -14.62
CA ILE A 113 6.12 1.33 -15.30
C ILE A 113 5.73 2.75 -14.89
N PRO A 114 5.65 3.71 -15.82
CA PRO A 114 5.23 5.08 -15.51
C PRO A 114 3.72 5.14 -15.20
N PRO A 115 3.27 6.16 -14.43
CA PRO A 115 1.85 6.39 -14.21
C PRO A 115 1.16 6.90 -15.50
N HIS A 116 -0.13 6.61 -15.63
CA HIS A 116 -0.98 7.01 -16.76
C HIS A 116 -2.22 7.77 -16.30
N ASN A 117 -2.84 8.53 -17.21
CA ASN A 117 -4.10 9.24 -16.98
C ASN A 117 -5.30 8.43 -17.42
#